data_AF-A0A2N2LHW9-F1
#
_entry.id   AF-A0A2N2LHW9-F1
#
_cell.length_a   1.000
_cell.length_b   1.000
_cell.length_c   1.000
_cell.angle_alpha   90.00
_cell.angle_beta   90.00
_cell.angle_gamma   90.00
#
_symmetry.space_group_name_H-M   'P 1'
#
loop_
_entity.id
_entity.type
_entity.pdbx_description
1 polymer ?
#
loop_
_entity_poly.entity_id
_entity_poly.type
_entity_poly.pdbx_seq_one_letter_code
_entity_poly.pdbx_strand_id
1 'polypeptide(L)' 'LLARAYTPDQIALKLGLTEATIRLHISALKKKFCTDSRDQMMAMAGQLGLCDPFGTSPVHDQQEDQAQSR' A
#
# COMPACT_ATOMS: atom_id res chain seq x y z
N LEU A 1 -1.23 -1.98 2.00
CA LEU A 1 -1.83 -2.74 0.88
C LEU A 1 -0.80 -3.55 0.08
N LEU A 2 0.28 -2.95 -0.44
CA LEU A 2 1.33 -3.71 -1.14
C LEU A 2 1.96 -4.82 -0.27
N ALA A 3 2.20 -4.55 1.02
CA ALA A 3 2.69 -5.56 1.97
C ALA A 3 1.74 -6.74 2.16
N ARG A 4 0.43 -6.54 1.94
CA ARG A 4 -0.62 -7.57 2.03
C ARG A 4 -0.82 -8.31 0.70
N ALA A 5 0.14 -8.21 -0.22
CA ALA A 5 0.13 -8.84 -1.54
C ALA A 5 -1.04 -8.44 -2.48
N TYR A 6 -1.69 -7.30 -2.25
CA TYR A 6 -2.68 -6.78 -3.21
C TYR A 6 -2.03 -6.37 -4.53
N THR A 7 -2.68 -6.71 -5.64
CA THR A 7 -2.30 -6.27 -6.99
C THR A 7 -2.70 -4.81 -7.24
N PRO A 8 -2.07 -4.08 -8.18
CA PRO A 8 -2.35 -2.66 -8.41
C PRO A 8 -3.81 -2.34 -8.71
N ASP A 9 -4.52 -3.20 -9.43
CA ASP A 9 -5.96 -3.11 -9.71
C ASP A 9 -6.81 -3.26 -8.43
N GLN A 10 -6.49 -4.22 -7.57
CA GLN A 10 -7.17 -4.40 -6.28
C GLN A 10 -6.95 -3.22 -5.34
N ILE A 11 -5.74 -2.65 -5.34
CA ILE A 11 -5.42 -1.43 -4.58
C ILE A 11 -6.23 -0.25 -5.13
N ALA A 12 -6.31 -0.12 -6.46
CA ALA A 12 -7.06 0.94 -7.11
C ALA A 12 -8.55 0.89 -6.73
N LEU A 13 -9.16 -0.30 -6.78
CA LEU A 13 -10.54 -0.54 -6.36
C LEU A 13 -10.77 -0.18 -4.89
N LYS A 14 -9.87 -0.60 -3.99
CA LYS A 14 -9.99 -0.30 -2.55
C LYS A 14 -9.87 1.18 -2.22
N LEU A 15 -9.06 1.92 -2.98
CA LEU A 15 -8.83 3.35 -2.73
C LEU A 15 -9.73 4.27 -3.57
N GLY A 16 -10.57 3.72 -4.45
CA GLY A 16 -11.38 4.51 -5.39
C GLY A 16 -10.52 5.31 -6.40
N LEU A 17 -9.35 4.78 -6.77
CA LEU A 17 -8.39 5.41 -7.68
C LEU A 17 -8.27 4.62 -8.99
N THR A 18 -7.55 5.18 -9.97
CA THR A 18 -7.19 4.44 -11.18
C THR A 18 -5.93 3.60 -10.96
N GLU A 19 -5.82 2.47 -11.66
CA GLU A 19 -4.61 1.64 -11.62
C GLU A 19 -3.36 2.42 -12.09
N ALA A 20 -3.52 3.32 -13.06
CA ALA A 20 -2.43 4.19 -13.53
C ALA A 20 -1.88 5.07 -12.40
N THR A 21 -2.77 5.64 -11.56
CA THR A 21 -2.38 6.39 -10.36
C THR A 21 -1.59 5.52 -9.38
N ILE A 22 -2.03 4.28 -9.13
CA ILE A 22 -1.30 3.34 -8.26
C ILE A 22 0.09 3.03 -8.82
N ARG A 23 0.21 2.78 -10.13
CA ARG A 23 1.49 2.52 -10.80
C ARG A 23 2.45 3.71 -10.73
N LEU A 24 1.91 4.93 -10.83
CA LEU A 24 2.68 6.16 -10.66
C LEU A 24 3.25 6.25 -9.23
N HIS A 25 2.44 5.97 -8.22
CA HIS A 25 2.90 5.95 -6.82
C HIS A 25 3.95 4.87 -6.56
N ILE A 26 3.78 3.66 -7.10
CA ILE A 26 4.79 2.60 -6.99
C ILE A 26 6.11 3.05 -7.63
N SER A 27 6.05 3.71 -8.79
CA SER A 27 7.24 4.24 -9.47
C SER A 27 7.93 5.33 -8.65
N ALA A 28 7.17 6.20 -7.98
CA ALA A 28 7.72 7.23 -7.10
C ALA A 28 8.39 6.61 -5.86
N LEU A 29 7.79 5.56 -5.27
CA LEU A 29 8.38 4.85 -4.15
C LEU A 29 9.68 4.14 -4.55
N LYS A 30 9.67 3.42 -5.67
CA LYS A 30 10.87 2.81 -6.27
C LYS A 30 12.04 3.79 -6.37
N LYS A 31 11.80 5.00 -6.88
CA LYS A 31 12.80 6.07 -6.93
C LYS A 31 13.30 6.49 -5.53
N LYS A 32 12.41 6.62 -4.55
CA LYS A 32 12.78 6.98 -3.17
C LYS A 32 13.60 5.89 -2.47
N PHE A 33 13.35 4.63 -2.80
CA PHE A 33 14.08 3.47 -2.31
C PHE A 33 15.29 3.12 -3.20
N CYS A 34 15.62 3.95 -4.21
CA CYS A 34 16.74 3.75 -5.13
C CYS A 34 16.74 2.36 -5.80
N THR A 35 15.57 1.86 -6.21
CA THR A 35 15.42 0.55 -6.85
C THR A 35 14.37 0.59 -7.95
N ASP A 36 14.56 -0.20 -9.01
CA ASP A 36 13.55 -0.41 -10.05
C ASP A 36 12.66 -1.64 -9.77
N SER A 37 13.01 -2.45 -8.75
CA SER A 37 12.28 -3.64 -8.36
C SER A 37 11.29 -3.35 -7.24
N ARG A 38 10.03 -3.72 -7.46
CA ARG A 38 8.98 -3.62 -6.42
C ARG A 38 9.35 -4.50 -5.23
N ASP A 39 9.90 -5.67 -5.48
CA ASP A 39 10.13 -6.66 -4.43
C ASP A 39 11.34 -6.24 -3.56
N GLN A 40 12.39 -5.65 -4.15
CA GLN A 40 13.48 -5.03 -3.38
C GLN A 40 12.98 -3.85 -2.54
N MET A 41 12.13 -2.99 -3.12
CA MET A 41 11.48 -1.89 -2.39
C MET A 41 10.70 -2.41 -1.17
N MET A 42 9.91 -3.48 -1.35
CA MET A 42 9.14 -4.09 -0.26
C MET A 42 10.03 -4.74 0.80
N ALA A 43 11.12 -5.40 0.41
CA ALA A 43 12.08 -5.98 1.36
C ALA A 43 12.72 -4.91 2.24
N MET A 44 13.17 -3.79 1.65
CA MET A 44 13.72 -2.66 2.39
C MET A 44 12.69 -2.00 3.30
N ALA A 45 11.46 -1.78 2.80
CA ALA A 45 10.37 -1.23 3.61
C ALA A 45 10.05 -2.12 4.81
N GLY A 46 10.08 -3.45 4.64
CA GLY A 46 9.92 -4.41 5.72
C GLY A 46 11.07 -4.36 6.73
N GLN A 47 12.33 -4.31 6.27
CA GLN A 47 13.50 -4.18 7.14
C GLN A 47 13.48 -2.90 7.99
N LEU A 48 12.96 -1.80 7.44
CA LEU A 48 12.81 -0.52 8.14
C LEU A 48 11.56 -0.45 9.04
N GLY A 49 10.72 -1.49 9.08
CA GLY A 49 9.46 -1.49 9.83
C GLY A 49 8.41 -0.51 9.27
N LEU A 50 8.54 -0.08 8.01
CA LEU A 50 7.64 0.89 7.36
C LEU A 50 6.36 0.26 6.81
N CYS A 51 6.28 -1.06 6.78
CA CYS A 51 5.09 -1.76 6.34
C CYS A 51 4.83 -3.01 7.17
N ASP A 52 3.56 -3.35 7.31
CA ASP A 52 3.11 -4.55 8.01
C ASP A 52 2.24 -5.41 7.07
N PRO A 53 2.67 -6.64 6.75
CA PRO A 53 1.89 -7.56 5.92
C PRO A 53 0.67 -8.15 6.65
N PHE A 54 0.63 -8.13 7.99
CA PHE A 54 -0.45 -8.71 8.79
C PHE A 54 -1.47 -7.69 9.26
N GLY A 55 -1.18 -6.39 9.16
CA GLY A 55 -2.08 -5.32 9.63
C GLY A 55 -2.25 -5.30 11.15
N THR A 56 -1.25 -5.78 11.87
CA THR A 56 -1.12 -5.75 13.33
C THR A 56 -0.65 -4.40 13.87
N SER A 57 -0.06 -3.54 13.02
CA SER A 57 0.30 -2.18 13.38
C SER A 57 -0.96 -1.37 13.71
N PRO A 58 -0.97 -0.62 14.84
CA PRO A 58 -2.07 0.28 15.20
C PRO A 58 -1.95 1.56 14.37
N VAL A 59 -2.00 1.43 13.04
CA VAL A 59 -2.17 2.58 12.17
C VAL A 59 -3.64 2.97 12.31
N HIS A 60 -3.91 4.21 12.71
CA HIS A 60 -5.25 4.77 12.81
C HIS A 60 -6.01 4.58 11.48
N ASP A 61 -6.71 3.47 11.33
CA ASP A 61 -7.79 3.29 10.35
C ASP A 61 -9.05 3.97 10.90
N GLN A 62 -8.99 5.30 11.11
CA GLN A 62 -10.21 6.10 11.28
C GLN A 62 -10.79 6.43 9.91
N GLN A 63 -11.19 5.42 9.12
CA GLN A 63 -12.18 5.64 8.07
C GLN A 63 -12.77 4.35 7.51
N GLU A 64 -13.46 3.54 8.32
CA GLU A 64 -14.39 2.52 7.80
C GLU A 64 -15.31 1.95 8.92
N ASP A 65 -16.09 2.77 9.63
CA ASP A 65 -17.32 2.28 10.31
C ASP A 65 -18.38 3.36 10.65
N GLN A 66 -18.71 4.23 9.70
CA GLN A 66 -19.93 5.05 9.78
C GLN A 66 -20.72 4.96 8.47
N ALA A 67 -21.18 3.74 8.14
CA ALA A 67 -22.17 3.55 7.09
C ALA A 67 -23.16 2.41 7.38
N GLN A 68 -23.33 1.98 8.64
CA GLN A 68 -24.36 1.02 9.02
C GLN A 68 -24.98 1.37 10.39
N SER A 69 -25.79 2.42 10.42
CA SER A 69 -26.98 2.50 11.29
C SER A 69 -27.90 3.56 10.72
N ARG A 70 -28.76 3.12 9.81
CA ARG A 70 -30.08 3.73 9.58
C ARG A 70 -31.04 3.17 10.62
#